data_AF-A0A970L587-F1
#
_entry.id   AF-A0A970L587-F1
#
_cell.length_a   1.000
_cell.length_b   1.000
_cell.length_c   1.000
_cell.angle_alpha   90.00
_cell.angle_beta   90.00
_cell.angle_gamma   90.00
#
_symmetry.space_group_name_H-M   'P 1'
#
loop_
_entity.id
_entity.type
_entity.pdbx_description
1 polymer ?
#
loop_
_entity_poly.entity_id
_entity_poly.type
_entity_poly.pdbx_seq_one_letter_code
_entity_poly.pdbx_strand_id
1 'polypeptide(L)'
;MRKLLFLFLIAFPFITVSSQIDEKLIFDIKNTGYIHRPLPLDHSKSYETFAVTKKVLVSEMLCDMEDLSKWSHSGVGGMRLTSERSISGKRSLRLVAPTIPEKHPGWGLGMGTSMASFDVGG
;
A
#
# COMPACT_ATOMS: atom_id res chain seq x y z
N MET A 1 38.20 57.78 21.28
CA MET A 1 36.96 58.05 20.51
C MET A 1 37.08 57.70 19.03
N ARG A 2 38.16 58.09 18.32
CA ARG A 2 38.33 57.81 16.87
C ARG A 2 38.34 56.32 16.48
N LYS A 3 38.95 55.43 17.29
CA LYS A 3 39.03 53.98 17.02
C LYS A 3 37.66 53.26 17.12
N LEU A 4 36.81 53.69 18.05
CA LEU A 4 35.43 53.18 18.19
C LEU A 4 34.57 53.57 17.00
N LEU A 5 34.77 54.77 16.45
CA LEU A 5 34.06 55.24 15.27
C LEU A 5 34.38 54.40 14.03
N PHE A 6 35.66 54.05 13.83
CA PHE A 6 36.09 53.16 12.75
C PHE A 6 35.53 51.74 12.90
N LEU A 7 35.49 51.21 14.12
CA LEU A 7 34.89 49.89 14.38
C LEU A 7 33.40 49.88 14.03
N PHE A 8 32.69 50.96 14.39
CA PHE A 8 31.27 51.14 14.06
C PHE A 8 31.05 51.24 12.55
N LEU A 9 31.91 51.96 11.83
CA LEU A 9 31.81 52.15 10.38
C LEU A 9 32.02 50.84 9.60
N ILE A 10 32.86 49.93 10.12
CA ILE A 10 33.11 48.61 9.52
C ILE A 10 32.00 47.62 9.89
N ALA A 11 31.46 47.68 11.11
CA ALA A 11 30.43 46.75 11.58
C ALA A 11 29.01 47.09 11.09
N PHE A 12 28.71 48.37 10.81
CA PHE A 12 27.40 48.83 10.36
C PHE A 12 26.88 48.17 9.06
N PRO A 13 27.68 47.99 7.99
CA PRO A 13 27.20 47.30 6.79
C PRO A 13 26.93 45.81 7.02
N PHE A 14 27.63 45.15 7.95
CA PHE A 14 27.38 43.74 8.27
C PHE A 14 26.05 43.50 9.00
N ILE A 15 25.52 44.53 9.68
CA ILE A 15 24.26 44.45 10.44
C ILE A 15 23.07 44.89 9.58
N THR A 16 23.29 45.73 8.56
CA THR A 16 22.23 46.36 7.75
C THR A 16 21.98 45.70 6.40
N VAL A 17 22.92 44.90 5.89
CA VAL A 17 22.71 44.10 4.67
C VAL A 17 21.92 42.84 5.03
N SER A 18 20.62 42.99 5.18
CA SER A 18 19.69 41.87 5.12
C SER A 18 19.29 41.69 3.66
N SER A 19 19.55 40.53 3.06
CA SER A 19 19.00 40.21 1.74
C SER A 19 17.48 40.14 1.89
N GLN A 20 16.79 41.20 1.50
CA GLN A 20 15.33 41.21 1.53
C GLN A 20 14.81 40.23 0.49
N ILE A 21 13.82 39.44 0.88
CA ILE A 21 13.13 38.54 -0.03
C ILE A 21 12.31 39.42 -0.98
N ASP A 22 12.71 39.46 -2.24
CA ASP A 22 12.01 40.22 -3.28
C ASP A 22 10.78 39.43 -3.76
N GLU A 23 9.61 39.83 -3.26
CA GLU A 23 8.33 39.22 -3.64
C GLU A 23 8.03 39.36 -5.14
N LYS A 24 8.49 40.46 -5.77
CA LYS A 24 8.30 40.69 -7.20
C LYS A 24 9.14 39.72 -8.01
N LEU A 25 10.40 39.51 -7.61
CA LEU A 25 11.26 38.51 -8.22
C LEU A 25 10.68 37.10 -8.09
N ILE A 26 10.09 36.74 -6.94
CA ILE A 26 9.42 35.45 -6.75
C ILE A 26 8.22 35.30 -7.69
N PHE A 27 7.42 36.36 -7.85
CA PHE A 27 6.28 36.35 -8.77
C PHE A 27 6.73 36.21 -10.23
N ASP A 28 7.75 36.95 -10.64
CA ASP A 28 8.30 36.89 -11.99
C ASP A 28 8.89 35.51 -12.31
N ILE A 29 9.61 34.88 -11.37
CA ILE A 29 10.14 33.52 -11.51
C ILE A 29 9.02 32.46 -11.62
N LYS A 30 7.88 32.66 -10.94
CA LYS A 30 6.72 31.78 -11.09
C LYS A 30 6.06 31.96 -12.46
N ASN A 31 5.98 33.20 -12.96
CA ASN A 31 5.38 33.51 -14.26
C ASN A 31 6.25 33.12 -15.46
N THR A 32 7.59 33.12 -15.31
CA THR A 32 8.50 32.63 -16.36
C THR A 32 8.34 31.12 -16.59
N GLY A 33 7.64 30.42 -15.69
CA GLY A 33 7.53 28.98 -15.70
C GLY A 33 8.80 28.27 -15.23
N TYR A 34 9.86 29.00 -14.85
CA TYR A 34 11.12 28.41 -14.40
C TYR A 34 10.95 27.50 -13.17
N ILE A 35 10.05 27.88 -12.26
CA ILE A 35 9.56 26.99 -11.20
C ILE A 35 8.38 26.19 -11.75
N HIS A 36 8.69 25.05 -12.36
CA HIS A 36 7.67 24.05 -12.65
C HIS A 36 7.26 23.40 -11.33
N ARG A 37 6.11 23.80 -10.78
CA ARG A 37 5.31 22.80 -10.05
C ARG A 37 4.99 21.70 -11.07
N PRO A 38 5.15 20.41 -10.75
CA PRO A 38 4.69 19.39 -11.67
C PRO A 38 3.24 19.70 -12.01
N LEU A 39 2.91 19.65 -13.30
CA LEU A 39 1.53 19.80 -13.74
C LEU A 39 0.66 18.86 -12.89
N PRO A 40 -0.51 19.32 -12.42
CA PRO A 40 -1.40 18.47 -11.63
C PRO A 40 -1.67 17.19 -12.42
N LEU A 41 -1.46 16.05 -11.78
CA LEU A 41 -1.63 14.75 -12.42
C LEU A 41 -3.11 14.54 -12.71
N ASP A 42 -3.41 14.20 -13.96
CA ASP A 42 -4.75 13.83 -14.39
C ASP A 42 -5.02 12.36 -14.02
N HIS A 43 -5.61 12.14 -12.84
CA HIS A 43 -5.96 10.81 -12.35
C HIS A 43 -7.03 10.10 -13.20
N SER A 44 -7.78 10.82 -14.06
CA SER A 44 -8.76 10.18 -14.94
C SER A 44 -8.11 9.25 -15.96
N LYS A 45 -6.84 9.49 -16.30
CA LYS A 45 -6.03 8.70 -17.24
C LYS A 45 -5.03 7.78 -16.54
N SER A 46 -5.18 7.56 -15.24
CA SER A 46 -4.28 6.70 -14.49
C SER A 46 -4.56 5.22 -14.76
N TYR A 47 -3.55 4.37 -14.63
CA TYR A 47 -3.71 2.93 -14.81
C TYR A 47 -4.71 2.32 -13.82
N GLU A 48 -4.79 2.90 -12.61
CA GLU A 48 -5.76 2.52 -11.59
C GLU A 48 -7.19 2.81 -12.06
N THR A 49 -7.44 4.02 -12.59
CA THR A 49 -8.75 4.39 -13.12
C THR A 49 -9.13 3.52 -14.33
N PHE A 50 -8.17 3.21 -15.21
CA PHE A 50 -8.42 2.27 -16.31
C PHE A 50 -8.72 0.85 -15.84
N ALA A 51 -8.01 0.35 -14.82
CA ALA A 51 -8.25 -0.98 -14.26
C ALA A 51 -9.65 -1.07 -13.64
N VAL A 52 -10.10 -0.03 -12.94
CA VAL A 52 -11.43 0.04 -12.32
C VAL A 52 -12.55 0.19 -13.35
N THR A 53 -12.35 1.00 -14.40
CA THR A 53 -13.35 1.22 -15.46
C THR A 53 -13.39 0.11 -16.51
N LYS A 54 -12.43 -0.83 -16.47
CA LYS A 54 -12.37 -1.96 -17.41
C LYS A 54 -13.66 -2.79 -17.34
N LYS A 55 -14.33 -2.93 -18.48
CA LYS A 55 -15.55 -3.74 -18.59
C LYS A 55 -15.28 -5.19 -18.20
N VAL A 56 -16.00 -5.68 -17.19
CA VAL A 56 -16.03 -7.11 -16.83
C VAL A 56 -16.84 -7.86 -17.89
N LEU A 57 -16.23 -8.85 -18.54
CA LEU A 57 -16.89 -9.65 -19.58
C LEU A 57 -17.72 -10.80 -19.00
N VAL A 58 -17.15 -11.51 -18.03
CA VAL A 58 -17.76 -12.67 -17.36
C VAL A 58 -17.39 -12.58 -15.88
N SER A 59 -18.36 -12.83 -15.01
CA SER A 59 -18.16 -12.98 -13.57
C SER A 59 -18.93 -14.23 -13.13
N GLU A 60 -18.19 -15.25 -12.74
CA GLU A 60 -18.75 -16.54 -12.33
C GLU A 60 -18.21 -16.92 -10.94
N MET A 61 -19.07 -17.57 -10.16
CA MET A 61 -18.69 -18.11 -8.85
C MET A 61 -17.88 -19.39 -9.06
N LEU A 62 -16.60 -19.38 -8.68
CA LEU A 62 -15.72 -20.54 -8.85
C LEU A 62 -16.01 -21.67 -7.86
N CYS A 63 -16.51 -21.34 -6.67
CA CYS A 63 -16.78 -22.29 -5.58
C CYS A 63 -17.90 -21.76 -4.69
N ASP A 64 -18.90 -22.59 -4.43
CA ASP A 64 -20.00 -22.31 -3.50
C ASP A 64 -19.69 -22.74 -2.05
N MET A 65 -18.54 -23.38 -1.82
CA MET A 65 -18.07 -23.89 -0.52
C MET A 65 -19.02 -24.92 0.13
N GLU A 66 -19.90 -25.56 -0.65
CA GLU A 66 -20.83 -26.58 -0.14
C GLU A 66 -20.30 -28.02 -0.27
N ASP A 67 -19.30 -28.22 -1.14
CA ASP A 67 -18.62 -29.49 -1.39
C ASP A 67 -17.09 -29.36 -1.25
N LEU A 68 -16.45 -30.44 -0.78
CA LEU A 68 -14.99 -30.55 -0.61
C LEU A 68 -14.30 -31.27 -1.77
N SER A 69 -15.02 -31.73 -2.80
CA SER A 69 -14.46 -32.54 -3.90
C SER A 69 -13.24 -31.94 -4.60
N LYS A 70 -13.19 -30.60 -4.74
CA LYS A 70 -12.07 -29.86 -5.34
C LYS A 70 -11.14 -29.19 -4.32
N TRP A 71 -11.38 -29.43 -3.03
CA TRP A 71 -10.57 -28.87 -1.95
C TRP A 71 -9.52 -29.88 -1.49
N SER A 72 -8.29 -29.42 -1.36
CA SER A 72 -7.20 -30.18 -0.75
C SER A 72 -6.68 -29.48 0.50
N HIS A 73 -6.28 -30.27 1.49
CA HIS A 73 -5.64 -29.78 2.70
C HIS A 73 -4.14 -30.10 2.67
N SER A 74 -3.34 -29.15 3.13
CA SER A 74 -1.90 -29.34 3.30
C SER A 74 -1.41 -28.66 4.58
N GLY A 75 -0.37 -29.22 5.20
CA GLY A 75 0.18 -28.75 6.47
C GLY A 75 -0.39 -29.49 7.69
N VAL A 76 -0.41 -28.81 8.84
CA VAL A 76 -0.75 -29.38 10.15
C VAL A 76 -2.26 -29.32 10.39
N GLY A 77 -2.80 -30.37 11.00
CA GLY A 77 -4.19 -30.42 11.45
C GLY A 77 -5.12 -30.94 10.37
N GLY A 78 -6.26 -30.30 10.14
CA GLY A 78 -7.24 -30.79 9.18
C GLY A 78 -8.25 -29.76 8.70
N MET A 79 -9.03 -30.18 7.72
CA MET A 79 -10.05 -29.39 7.03
C MET A 79 -11.39 -30.12 7.05
N ARG A 80 -12.47 -29.39 7.32
CA ARG A 80 -13.85 -29.93 7.25
C ARG A 80 -14.87 -28.83 6.97
N LEU A 81 -16.06 -29.22 6.54
CA LEU A 81 -17.20 -28.31 6.50
C LEU A 81 -17.87 -28.21 7.88
N THR A 82 -18.41 -27.03 8.18
CA THR A 82 -19.19 -26.76 9.40
C THR A 82 -20.37 -25.85 9.08
N SER A 83 -21.46 -25.99 9.81
CA SER A 83 -22.62 -25.10 9.75
C SER A 83 -22.73 -24.18 10.98
N GLU A 84 -21.70 -24.13 11.82
CA GLU A 84 -21.71 -23.29 13.03
C GLU A 84 -21.71 -21.79 12.70
N ARG A 85 -20.97 -21.39 11.65
CA ARG A 85 -20.87 -20.01 11.18
C ARG A 85 -20.70 -20.00 9.66
N SER A 86 -21.44 -19.16 8.95
CA SER A 86 -21.26 -18.90 7.50
C SER A 86 -21.53 -17.44 7.19
N ILE A 87 -20.90 -16.91 6.13
CA ILE A 87 -21.17 -15.56 5.60
C ILE A 87 -22.22 -15.63 4.49
N SER A 88 -22.07 -16.63 3.61
CA SER A 88 -23.01 -16.95 2.54
C SER A 88 -23.11 -18.48 2.42
N GLY A 89 -24.26 -18.99 1.98
CA GLY A 89 -24.50 -20.43 1.93
C GLY A 89 -24.88 -21.05 3.28
N LYS A 90 -24.98 -22.37 3.30
CA LYS A 90 -25.39 -23.19 4.46
C LYS A 90 -24.19 -23.64 5.28
N ARG A 91 -23.01 -23.73 4.68
CA ARG A 91 -21.79 -24.25 5.30
C ARG A 91 -20.60 -23.32 5.09
N SER A 92 -19.55 -23.54 5.86
CA SER A 92 -18.26 -22.89 5.69
C SER A 92 -17.11 -23.87 5.89
N LEU A 93 -15.94 -23.49 5.38
CA LEU A 93 -14.72 -24.24 5.56
C LEU A 93 -14.12 -23.97 6.94
N ARG A 94 -13.88 -25.04 7.70
CA ARG A 94 -13.13 -25.00 8.96
C ARG A 94 -11.76 -25.62 8.75
N LEU A 95 -10.75 -24.82 9.05
CA LEU A 95 -9.39 -25.29 9.29
C LEU A 95 -9.18 -25.47 10.79
N VAL A 96 -8.54 -26.58 11.16
CA VAL A 96 -8.16 -26.88 12.54
C VAL A 96 -6.66 -27.15 12.54
N ALA A 97 -5.95 -26.53 13.47
CA ALA A 97 -4.52 -26.77 13.68
C ALA A 97 -4.25 -26.91 15.19
N PRO A 98 -3.49 -27.92 15.63
CA PRO A 98 -3.02 -28.00 17.00
C PRO A 98 -1.94 -26.95 17.27
N THR A 99 -1.87 -26.48 18.52
CA THR A 99 -0.83 -25.53 18.96
C THR A 99 0.57 -26.13 18.91
N ILE A 100 0.70 -27.43 19.16
CA ILE A 100 1.96 -28.18 19.08
C ILE A 100 1.82 -29.23 17.98
N PRO A 101 2.45 -29.04 16.81
CA PRO A 101 2.42 -30.02 15.74
C PRO A 101 3.32 -31.22 16.06
N GLU A 102 2.79 -32.44 15.90
CA GLU A 102 3.58 -33.67 16.05
C GLU A 102 4.60 -33.84 14.90
N LYS A 103 4.27 -33.33 13.71
CA LYS A 103 5.06 -33.47 12.50
C LYS A 103 5.29 -32.12 11.83
N HIS A 104 6.53 -31.88 11.43
CA HIS A 104 6.90 -30.71 10.65
C HIS A 104 6.50 -30.91 9.17
N PRO A 105 5.81 -29.95 8.53
CA PRO A 105 5.59 -30.01 7.09
C PRO A 105 6.95 -29.84 6.38
N GLY A 106 7.44 -30.90 5.75
CA GLY A 106 8.79 -30.96 5.15
C GLY A 106 9.02 -30.12 3.89
N TRP A 107 8.16 -29.13 3.62
CA TRP A 107 8.18 -28.33 2.39
C TRP A 107 7.92 -26.85 2.73
N GLY A 108 8.97 -26.11 3.11
CA GLY A 108 9.00 -24.63 3.14
C GLY A 108 7.96 -23.87 4.00
N LEU A 109 6.98 -24.55 4.60
CA LEU A 109 5.94 -23.95 5.42
C LEU A 109 6.41 -23.80 6.86
N GLY A 110 6.08 -22.65 7.46
CA GLY A 110 6.33 -22.42 8.87
C GLY A 110 5.62 -23.45 9.76
N MET A 111 6.20 -23.74 10.93
CA MET A 111 5.57 -24.60 11.94
C MET A 111 4.16 -24.13 12.25
N GLY A 112 3.20 -25.06 12.21
CA GLY A 112 1.78 -24.77 12.50
C GLY A 112 0.95 -24.27 11.31
N THR A 113 1.51 -24.20 10.10
CA THR A 113 0.73 -23.83 8.92
C THR A 113 -0.33 -24.89 8.60
N SER A 114 -1.59 -24.48 8.44
CA SER A 114 -2.70 -25.29 7.95
C SER A 114 -3.34 -24.58 6.76
N MET A 115 -3.33 -25.22 5.60
CA MET A 115 -3.71 -24.60 4.33
C MET A 115 -4.78 -25.42 3.63
N ALA A 116 -5.78 -24.73 3.08
CA ALA A 116 -6.75 -25.30 2.17
C ALA A 116 -6.58 -24.66 0.78
N SER A 117 -6.62 -25.48 -0.26
CA SER A 117 -6.46 -25.05 -1.65
C SER A 117 -7.63 -25.57 -2.48
N PHE A 118 -8.17 -24.74 -3.35
CA PHE A 118 -9.25 -25.11 -4.27
C PHE A 118 -8.70 -25.26 -5.69
N ASP A 119 -8.99 -26.38 -6.33
CA ASP A 119 -8.63 -26.61 -7.73
C ASP A 119 -9.61 -25.90 -8.67
N VAL A 120 -9.11 -24.87 -9.35
CA VAL A 120 -9.88 -24.08 -10.31
C VAL A 120 -9.92 -24.70 -11.72
N GLY A 121 -9.19 -25.80 -11.97
CA GLY A 121 -9.25 -26.55 -13.23
C GLY A 121 -8.73 -25.76 -14.45
N GLY A 122 -7.49 -25.27 -14.36
CA GLY A 122 -6.85 -24.48 -15.43
C GLY A 122 -6.60 -25.21 -16.73
#